data_AF-A0AAW2EA08-F1
#
_entry.id   AF-A0AAW2EA08-F1
#
_cell.length_a   1.000
_cell.length_b   1.000
_cell.length_c   1.000
_cell.angle_alpha   90.00
_cell.angle_beta   90.00
_cell.angle_gamma   90.00
#
_symmetry.space_group_name_H-M   'P 1'
#
loop_
_entity.id
_entity.type
_entity.pdbx_description
1 polymer ?
#
loop_
_entity_poly.entity_id
_entity_poly.type
_entity_poly.pdbx_seq_one_letter_code
_entity_poly.pdbx_strand_id
1 'polypeptide(L)' 'MNRPTPECSIDAEEEIVRYFGIAGRFPESVNIQKFKENLMNKVDLGSSNHGRWNHTLNMPGRIGKINNVEKI' A
#
# COMPACT_ATOMS: atom_id res chain seq x y z
N MET A 1 32.93 -4.94 7.23
CA MET A 1 32.56 -3.99 6.15
C MET A 1 31.11 -3.57 6.41
N ASN A 2 30.90 -2.39 7.00
CA ASN A 2 29.58 -1.87 7.32
C ASN A 2 29.14 -0.96 6.17
N ARG A 3 28.05 -1.30 5.48
CA ARG A 3 27.43 -0.43 4.48
C ARG A 3 26.62 0.64 5.22
N PRO A 4 26.88 1.95 5.02
CA PRO A 4 26.02 2.99 5.58
C PRO A 4 24.67 2.95 4.87
N THR A 5 23.59 2.81 5.64
CA THR A 5 22.25 3.19 5.18
C THR A 5 22.23 4.70 4.98
N PRO A 6 21.61 5.23 3.90
CA PRO A 6 21.44 6.67 3.76
C PRO A 6 20.36 7.10 4.74
N GLU A 7 20.77 7.51 5.95
CA GLU A 7 19.96 8.45 6.72
C GLU A 7 19.99 9.77 5.95
N CYS A 8 18.83 10.19 5.48
CA CYS A 8 18.67 11.37 4.66
C CYS A 8 18.81 12.61 5.54
N SER A 9 20.05 13.04 5.79
CA SER A 9 20.36 14.35 6.36
C SER A 9 20.37 15.36 5.21
N ILE A 10 19.19 15.89 4.89
CA ILE A 10 19.05 16.95 3.88
C ILE A 10 19.28 18.29 4.57
N ASP A 11 20.40 18.93 4.25
CA ASP A 11 20.60 20.35 4.54
C ASP A 11 19.61 21.15 3.66
N ALA A 12 18.70 21.86 4.31
CA ALA A 12 17.42 22.31 3.76
C ALA A 12 17.49 23.44 2.71
N GLU A 13 18.65 23.70 2.09
CA GLU A 13 18.84 24.93 1.32
C GLU A 13 18.90 24.79 -0.20
N GLU A 14 19.03 23.61 -0.83
CA GLU A 14 18.76 23.55 -2.30
C GLU A 14 18.60 22.18 -2.98
N GLU A 15 18.40 21.06 -2.26
CA GLU A 15 18.04 19.82 -2.94
C GLU A 15 16.51 19.73 -3.11
N ILE A 16 16.02 20.11 -4.31
CA ILE A 16 14.60 19.98 -4.65
C ILE A 16 14.28 18.51 -4.86
N VAL A 17 14.04 17.79 -3.76
CA VAL A 17 13.53 16.42 -3.79
C VAL A 17 12.11 16.45 -4.35
N ARG A 18 11.94 15.98 -5.60
CA ARG A 18 10.64 15.89 -6.27
C ARG A 18 10.15 14.46 -6.35
N TYR A 19 8.88 14.26 -6.00
CA TYR A 19 8.19 13.02 -6.31
C TYR A 19 7.87 12.99 -7.82
N PHE A 20 8.62 12.20 -8.59
CA PHE A 20 8.45 12.10 -10.05
C PHE A 20 7.24 11.23 -10.47
N GLY A 21 6.79 10.31 -9.61
CA GLY A 21 5.61 9.50 -9.86
C GLY A 21 5.28 8.56 -8.70
N ILE A 22 4.01 8.16 -8.62
CA ILE A 22 3.50 7.18 -7.66
C ILE A 22 2.76 6.06 -8.40
N ALA A 23 3.10 4.81 -8.08
CA ALA A 23 2.46 3.64 -8.63
C ALA A 23 2.35 2.56 -7.55
N GLY A 24 1.26 1.79 -7.57
CA GLY A 24 1.02 0.74 -6.60
C GLY A 24 -0.30 0.01 -6.86
N ARG A 25 -0.42 -1.18 -6.27
CA ARG A 25 -1.69 -1.91 -6.16
C ARG A 25 -2.20 -1.79 -4.75
N PHE A 26 -3.45 -1.39 -4.61
CA PHE A 26 -4.08 -1.15 -3.31
C PHE A 26 -5.23 -2.14 -3.08
N PRO A 27 -5.69 -2.31 -1.84
CA PRO A 27 -6.84 -3.14 -1.56
C PRO A 27 -8.06 -2.74 -2.40
N GLU A 28 -8.71 -3.74 -2.99
CA GLU A 28 -9.88 -3.55 -3.88
C GLU A 28 -9.65 -2.57 -5.06
N SER A 29 -8.38 -2.29 -5.41
CA SER A 29 -8.02 -1.27 -6.40
C SER A 29 -6.84 -1.73 -7.26
N VAL A 30 -7.13 -2.14 -8.50
CA VAL A 30 -6.14 -2.66 -9.45
C VAL A 30 -5.20 -1.56 -9.99
N ASN A 31 -5.65 -0.31 -9.98
CA ASN A 31 -4.90 0.85 -10.44
C ASN A 31 -5.09 2.05 -9.51
N ILE A 32 -4.24 3.07 -9.69
CA ILE A 32 -4.25 4.27 -8.85
C ILE A 32 -5.49 5.14 -9.06
N GLN A 33 -6.10 5.09 -10.25
CA GLN A 33 -7.33 5.80 -10.57
C GLN A 33 -8.50 5.25 -9.75
N LYS A 34 -8.65 3.93 -9.68
CA LYS A 34 -9.67 3.25 -8.89
C LYS A 34 -9.45 3.46 -7.40
N PHE A 35 -8.19 3.46 -6.97
CA PHE A 35 -7.84 3.80 -5.60
C PHE A 35 -8.26 5.23 -5.25
N LYS A 36 -7.97 6.20 -6.12
CA LYS A 36 -8.41 7.60 -5.95
C LYS A 36 -9.93 7.70 -5.84
N GLU A 37 -10.68 7.07 -6.73
CA GLU A 37 -12.15 7.06 -6.68
C GLU A 37 -12.68 6.48 -5.37
N ASN A 38 -12.11 5.36 -4.94
CA ASN A 38 -12.48 4.70 -3.69
C ASN A 38 -12.20 5.59 -2.47
N LEU A 39 -11.08 6.29 -2.44
CA LEU A 39 -10.75 7.26 -1.38
C LEU A 39 -11.72 8.45 -1.37
N MET A 40 -12.01 9.03 -2.54
CA MET A 40 -12.93 10.17 -2.67
C MET A 40 -14.35 9.80 -2.22
N ASN A 41 -14.76 8.56 -2.49
CA ASN A 41 -16.07 8.04 -2.12
C ASN A 41 -16.11 7.43 -0.71
N LYS A 42 -15.01 7.52 0.07
CA LYS A 42 -14.89 6.94 1.43
C LYS A 42 -15.28 5.47 1.48
N VAL A 43 -14.98 4.72 0.41
CA VAL A 43 -15.30 3.31 0.30
C VAL A 43 -14.37 2.53 1.24
N ASP A 44 -14.96 1.64 2.02
CA ASP A 44 -14.21 0.70 2.81
C ASP A 44 -13.52 -0.34 1.92
N LEU A 45 -12.18 -0.35 1.93
CA LEU A 45 -11.36 -1.29 1.17
C LEU A 45 -10.92 -2.51 2.00
N GLY A 46 -11.39 -2.61 3.24
CA GLY A 46 -11.20 -3.77 4.10
C GLY A 46 -12.30 -4.81 3.88
N SER A 47 -11.90 -6.04 3.57
CA SER A 47 -12.83 -7.17 3.45
C SER A 47 -12.59 -8.18 4.58
N SER A 48 -13.67 -8.79 5.07
CA SER A 48 -13.58 -9.91 5.99
C SER A 48 -13.29 -11.24 5.30
N ASN A 49 -13.64 -11.36 4.01
CA ASN A 49 -13.39 -12.55 3.21
C ASN A 49 -12.03 -12.45 2.51
N HIS A 50 -10.95 -12.55 3.28
CA HIS A 50 -9.60 -12.33 2.78
C HIS A 50 -8.91 -13.60 2.25
N GLY A 51 -9.35 -14.79 2.67
CA GLY A 51 -8.78 -16.08 2.24
C GLY A 51 -7.30 -16.30 2.58
N ARG A 52 -6.63 -15.36 3.27
CA ARG A 52 -5.22 -15.46 3.65
C ARG A 52 -4.96 -16.39 4.84
N TRP A 53 -5.81 -16.35 5.85
CA TRP A 53 -5.78 -17.23 7.01
C TRP A 53 -7.20 -17.59 7.43
N ASN A 54 -7.34 -18.68 8.18
CA ASN A 54 -8.63 -19.10 8.71
C ASN A 54 -9.03 -18.23 9.92
N HIS A 55 -10.33 -17.94 10.06
CA HIS A 55 -10.90 -17.14 11.16
C HIS A 55 -10.75 -17.78 12.55
N THR A 56 -10.15 -18.97 12.62
CA THR A 56 -9.84 -19.68 13.87
C THR A 56 -8.65 -19.12 14.64
N LEU A 57 -7.80 -18.29 14.01
CA LEU A 57 -6.78 -17.52 14.71
C LEU A 57 -7.42 -16.23 15.24
N ASN A 58 -7.07 -15.83 16.47
CA ASN A 58 -7.56 -14.61 17.14
C ASN A 58 -7.00 -13.31 16.50
N MET A 59 -6.97 -13.27 15.18
CA MET A 59 -6.54 -12.16 14.35
C MET A 59 -7.75 -11.31 13.94
N PRO A 60 -7.56 -10.00 13.72
CA PRO A 60 -8.62 -9.16 13.21
C PRO A 60 -9.13 -9.71 11.88
N GLY A 61 -10.44 -10.01 11.84
CA GLY A 61 -11.06 -10.64 10.68
C GLY A 61 -11.18 -9.73 9.46
N ARG A 62 -10.93 -8.42 9.58
CA ARG A 62 -11.05 -7.44 8.50
C ARG A 62 -9.65 -6.97 8.06
N ILE A 63 -9.34 -7.16 6.78
CA ILE A 63 -8.04 -6.78 6.19
C ILE A 63 -8.23 -6.26 4.77
N GLY A 64 -7.38 -5.31 4.37
CA GLY A 64 -7.26 -4.91 2.97
C GLY A 64 -6.45 -5.93 2.18
N LYS A 65 -7.06 -6.56 1.17
CA LYS A 65 -6.41 -7.55 0.30
C LYS A 65 -6.12 -6.94 -1.07
N ILE A 66 -4.89 -7.10 -1.55
CA ILE A 66 -4.53 -6.82 -2.94
C ILE A 66 -5.16 -7.88 -3.84
N ASN A 67 -5.84 -7.45 -4.91
CA ASN A 67 -6.48 -8.33 -5.88
C ASN A 67 -5.46 -8.89 -6.89
N ASN A 68 -5.75 -10.09 -7.41
CA ASN A 68 -4.97 -10.80 -8.44
C ASN A 68 -3.48 -10.94 -8.09
N VAL A 69 -3.20 -11.63 -6.98
CA VAL A 69 -1.83 -11.96 -6.53
C VAL A 69 -1.38 -13.32 -7.10
N GLU A 70 -2.22 -14.01 -7.87
CA GLU A 70 -1.82 -15.20 -8.60
C GLU A 70 -0.61 -14.91 -9.51
N LYS A 71 0.35 -15.84 -9.50
CA LYS A 71 1.53 -15.80 -10.36
C LYS A 71 1.12 -16.24 -11.76
N ILE A 72 1.49 -15.42 -12.76
CA ILE A 72 1.34 -15.73 -14.20
C ILE A 72 2.33 -16.83 -14.59
#